data_AF-A0A9K3M126-F1
#
_entry.id   AF-A0A9K3M126-F1
#
_cell.length_a   1.000
_cell.length_b   1.000
_cell.length_c   1.000
_cell.angle_alpha   90.00
_cell.angle_beta   90.00
_cell.angle_gamma   90.00
#
_symmetry.space_group_name_H-M   'P 1'
#
loop_
_entity.id
_entity.type
_entity.pdbx_description
1 polymer ?
#
loop_
_entity_poly.entity_id
_entity_poly.type
_entity_poly.pdbx_seq_one_letter_code
_entity_poly.pdbx_strand_id
1 'polypeptide(L)'
;MIIRGPGIAAGQVLLPAVATIDIAPTIAEVVGRTIDSASPATPSFMDGRSFWPLLMNSNTEWRRDFLISYHGEAFAQCGMSNCPPPPPEQYHGGDTFNNTYHCVRTLMQDSITQSALPSLFPPSHLQENSIYCRFDDDESFVEYYDLNIDPWQLENAVYSLTPKEQAAMDDRLSELRQCRGESCRQGRIYKTKSVELPESMA
;
A
#
# COMPACT_ATOMS: atom_id res chain seq x y z
N MET A 1 -12.09 -0.24 3.77
CA MET A 1 -12.06 -0.64 5.20
C MET A 1 -13.04 0.24 5.96
N ILE A 2 -13.78 -0.29 6.94
CA ILE A 2 -14.72 0.47 7.77
C ILE A 2 -14.32 0.30 9.24
N ILE A 3 -14.22 1.42 9.97
CA ILE A 3 -13.86 1.45 11.40
C ILE A 3 -14.96 2.20 12.14
N ARG A 4 -15.38 1.67 13.29
CA ARG A 4 -16.35 2.31 14.19
C ARG A 4 -15.88 2.15 15.63
N GLY A 5 -15.97 3.23 16.40
CA GLY A 5 -15.58 3.22 17.81
C GLY A 5 -15.84 4.56 18.49
N PRO A 6 -15.65 4.63 19.82
CA PRO A 6 -15.78 5.87 20.58
C PRO A 6 -14.82 6.95 20.07
N GLY A 7 -15.30 8.19 19.94
CA GLY A 7 -14.49 9.32 19.50
C GLY A 7 -14.17 9.39 18.01
N ILE A 8 -14.57 8.41 17.20
CA ILE A 8 -14.43 8.44 15.74
C ILE A 8 -15.64 9.17 15.14
N ALA A 9 -15.40 10.19 14.32
CA ALA A 9 -16.48 10.95 13.69
C ALA A 9 -17.32 10.08 12.75
N ALA A 10 -18.65 10.21 12.84
CA ALA A 10 -19.57 9.46 12.01
C ALA A 10 -19.50 9.93 10.54
N GLY A 11 -19.55 8.97 9.61
CA GLY A 11 -19.52 9.25 8.17
C GLY A 11 -18.16 9.67 7.62
N GLN A 12 -17.17 10.03 8.45
CA GLN A 12 -15.88 10.52 7.99
C GLN A 12 -15.20 9.55 7.00
N VAL A 13 -14.70 10.12 5.90
CA VAL A 13 -13.91 9.39 4.89
C VAL A 13 -12.46 9.85 4.96
N LEU A 14 -11.54 8.90 5.04
CA LEU A 14 -10.10 9.12 5.03
C LEU A 14 -9.51 8.43 3.80
N LEU A 15 -8.78 9.20 2.99
CA LEU A 15 -8.08 8.72 1.78
C LEU A 15 -6.64 8.21 1.95
N PRO A 16 -5.91 8.45 3.07
CA PRO A 16 -4.56 7.93 3.23
C PRO A 16 -4.49 6.40 3.09
N ALA A 17 -3.40 5.93 2.48
CA ALA A 17 -3.18 4.51 2.21
C ALA A 17 -3.00 3.70 3.51
N VAL A 18 -4.05 3.03 3.96
CA VAL A 18 -4.03 2.08 5.08
C VAL A 18 -3.97 0.65 4.53
N ALA A 19 -3.09 -0.17 5.10
CA ALA A 19 -2.89 -1.56 4.72
C ALA A 19 -3.28 -2.51 5.85
N THR A 20 -3.52 -3.79 5.53
CA THR A 20 -3.93 -4.82 6.50
C THR A 20 -2.94 -4.95 7.67
N ILE A 21 -1.64 -4.75 7.42
CA ILE A 21 -0.59 -4.77 8.44
C ILE A 21 -0.75 -3.69 9.53
N ASP A 22 -1.57 -2.67 9.28
CA ASP A 22 -1.82 -1.57 10.22
C ASP A 22 -2.89 -1.87 11.25
N ILE A 23 -3.70 -2.91 11.04
CA ILE A 23 -4.81 -3.26 11.93
C ILE A 23 -4.27 -3.67 13.31
N ALA A 24 -3.28 -4.57 13.34
CA ALA A 24 -2.67 -5.05 14.57
C ALA A 24 -2.04 -3.93 15.43
N PRO A 25 -1.15 -3.05 14.91
CA PRO A 25 -0.63 -1.95 15.69
C PRO A 25 -1.71 -0.94 16.09
N THR A 26 -2.76 -0.74 15.28
CA THR A 26 -3.88 0.14 15.68
C THR A 26 -4.64 -0.42 16.87
N ILE A 27 -4.97 -1.71 16.87
CA ILE A 27 -5.63 -2.36 18.02
C ILE A 27 -4.73 -2.30 19.25
N ALA A 28 -3.42 -2.56 19.08
CA ALA A 28 -2.46 -2.48 20.17
C ALA A 28 -2.38 -1.07 20.78
N GLU A 29 -2.38 -0.02 19.95
CA GLU A 29 -2.41 1.37 20.44
C GLU A 29 -3.72 1.68 21.18
N VAL A 30 -4.87 1.27 20.63
CA VAL A 30 -6.18 1.50 21.27
C VAL A 30 -6.25 0.84 22.65
N VAL A 31 -5.83 -0.42 22.75
CA VAL A 31 -5.76 -1.13 24.04
C VAL A 31 -4.73 -0.46 24.95
N GLY A 32 -3.55 -0.12 24.44
CA GLY A 32 -2.50 0.58 25.17
C GLY A 32 -3.00 1.88 25.81
N ARG A 33 -3.81 2.67 25.10
CA ARG A 33 -4.41 3.91 25.61
C ARG A 33 -5.36 3.71 26.78
N THR A 34 -5.97 2.52 26.91
CA THR A 34 -6.83 2.19 28.07
C THR A 34 -6.02 1.85 29.33
N ILE A 35 -4.74 1.50 29.17
CA ILE A 35 -3.83 1.11 30.24
C ILE A 35 -2.95 2.30 30.63
N ASP A 36 -2.30 2.92 29.63
CA ASP A 36 -1.45 4.10 29.76
C ASP A 36 -1.72 5.05 28.59
N SER A 37 -2.49 6.11 28.88
CA SER A 37 -2.84 7.14 27.89
C SER A 37 -1.66 8.00 27.46
N ALA A 38 -0.56 8.05 28.23
CA ALA A 38 0.59 8.90 27.95
C ALA A 38 1.58 8.25 26.97
N SER A 39 1.66 6.91 26.93
CA SER A 39 2.61 6.18 26.08
C SER A 39 2.04 4.85 25.56
N PRO A 40 1.03 4.86 24.68
CA PRO A 40 0.52 3.65 24.08
C PRO A 40 1.53 3.08 23.08
N ALA A 41 2.33 2.11 23.52
CA ALA A 41 3.40 1.55 22.71
C ALA A 41 2.85 0.56 21.67
N THR A 42 2.95 0.91 20.38
CA THR A 42 2.90 -0.08 19.31
C THR A 42 4.16 -0.94 19.36
N PRO A 43 4.05 -2.28 19.34
CA PRO A 43 5.22 -3.15 19.38
C PRO A 43 6.19 -2.88 18.22
N SER A 44 7.48 -2.72 18.54
CA SER A 44 8.50 -2.32 17.56
C SER A 44 8.72 -3.34 16.43
N PHE A 45 8.33 -4.61 16.64
CA PHE A 45 8.44 -5.68 15.66
C PHE A 45 7.35 -5.65 14.57
N MET A 46 6.30 -4.85 14.73
CA MET A 46 5.24 -4.75 13.71
C MET A 46 5.68 -3.81 12.59
N ASP A 47 5.58 -4.28 11.34
CA ASP A 47 5.91 -3.49 10.15
C ASP A 47 4.89 -2.36 9.91
N GLY A 48 3.62 -2.63 10.21
CA GLY A 48 2.54 -1.66 10.07
C GLY A 48 2.62 -0.51 11.07
N ARG A 49 1.83 0.54 10.81
CA ARG A 49 1.72 1.73 11.68
C ARG A 49 0.28 1.86 12.14
N SER A 50 0.08 2.21 13.41
CA SER A 50 -1.25 2.52 13.90
C SER A 50 -1.83 3.72 13.16
N PHE A 51 -3.03 3.58 12.59
CA PHE A 51 -3.76 4.67 11.96
C PHE A 51 -4.69 5.41 12.93
N TRP A 52 -4.65 5.09 14.23
CA TRP A 52 -5.44 5.80 15.25
C TRP A 52 -5.25 7.33 15.20
N PRO A 53 -4.02 7.87 15.05
CA PRO A 53 -3.83 9.31 14.91
C PRO A 53 -4.56 9.93 13.71
N LEU A 54 -4.74 9.20 12.60
CA LEU A 54 -5.50 9.68 11.44
C LEU A 54 -7.00 9.80 11.74
N LEU A 55 -7.54 8.92 12.58
CA LEU A 55 -8.94 8.94 13.00
C LEU A 55 -9.23 10.16 13.89
N MET A 56 -8.25 10.58 14.69
CA MET A 56 -8.37 11.69 15.63
C MET A 56 -7.99 13.04 15.00
N ASN A 57 -7.01 13.03 14.10
CA ASN A 57 -6.53 14.19 13.38
C ASN A 57 -6.14 13.80 11.95
N SER A 58 -7.01 14.15 11.01
CA SER A 58 -6.83 13.99 9.58
C SER A 58 -5.77 14.93 8.97
N ASN A 59 -4.99 15.63 9.80
CA ASN A 59 -3.73 16.26 9.38
C ASN A 59 -2.48 15.47 9.74
N THR A 60 -2.64 14.25 10.24
CA THR A 60 -1.50 13.40 10.60
C THR A 60 -0.71 12.99 9.37
N GLU A 61 0.60 13.11 9.50
CA GLU A 61 1.56 12.66 8.52
C GLU A 61 1.51 11.14 8.30
N TRP A 62 1.30 10.72 7.05
CA TRP A 62 1.11 9.31 6.69
C TRP A 62 2.00 8.86 5.53
N ARG A 63 2.09 7.53 5.33
CA ARG A 63 2.85 6.93 4.23
C ARG A 63 2.19 7.22 2.88
N ARG A 64 3.01 7.33 1.83
CA ARG A 64 2.56 7.43 0.44
C ARG A 64 2.53 6.10 -0.30
N ASP A 65 3.35 5.16 0.14
CA ASP A 65 3.52 3.88 -0.53
C ASP A 65 3.55 2.72 0.47
N PHE A 66 3.31 1.52 -0.05
CA PHE A 66 3.43 0.28 0.70
C PHE A 66 3.74 -0.89 -0.24
N LEU A 67 4.23 -1.98 0.35
CA LEU A 67 4.54 -3.21 -0.36
C LEU A 67 3.28 -4.03 -0.57
N ILE A 68 3.10 -4.52 -1.79
CA ILE A 68 2.23 -5.66 -2.10
C ILE A 68 3.16 -6.82 -2.46
N SER A 69 2.93 -7.98 -1.87
CA SER A 69 3.71 -9.17 -2.16
C SER A 69 2.79 -10.36 -2.40
N TYR A 70 3.19 -11.17 -3.36
CA TYR A 70 2.61 -12.47 -3.62
C TYR A 70 3.76 -13.47 -3.75
N HIS A 71 3.61 -14.61 -3.07
CA HIS A 71 4.61 -15.67 -3.07
C HIS A 71 3.94 -16.87 -3.73
N GLY A 72 4.53 -17.35 -4.82
CA GLY A 72 4.02 -18.50 -5.55
C GLY A 72 3.92 -19.75 -4.67
N GLU A 73 2.89 -20.56 -4.92
CA GLU A 73 2.53 -21.72 -4.09
C GLU A 73 3.35 -22.98 -4.43
N ALA A 74 4.67 -22.87 -4.58
CA ALA A 74 5.51 -24.02 -4.90
C ALA A 74 5.71 -24.94 -3.67
N PHE A 75 5.63 -26.26 -3.87
CA PHE A 75 5.65 -27.30 -2.84
C PHE A 75 6.80 -27.17 -1.82
N ALA A 76 6.48 -27.37 -0.53
CA ALA A 76 7.37 -27.21 0.63
C ALA A 76 8.69 -28.02 0.61
N GLN A 77 8.87 -28.94 -0.33
CA GLN A 77 10.06 -29.81 -0.42
C GLN A 77 11.22 -29.19 -1.22
N CYS A 78 10.97 -28.21 -2.08
CA CYS A 78 11.98 -27.63 -2.98
C CYS A 78 12.22 -26.12 -2.76
N GLY A 79 11.41 -25.46 -1.93
CA GLY A 79 11.50 -24.01 -1.71
C GLY A 79 10.94 -23.20 -2.89
N MET A 80 10.65 -21.92 -2.65
CA MET A 80 9.89 -21.08 -3.58
C MET A 80 10.53 -20.87 -4.97
N SER A 81 11.85 -20.94 -5.07
CA SER A 81 12.61 -20.62 -6.29
C SER A 81 13.19 -21.83 -7.03
N ASN A 82 13.20 -23.01 -6.42
CA ASN A 82 13.90 -24.19 -6.97
C ASN A 82 12.96 -25.39 -7.22
N CYS A 83 11.66 -25.18 -7.23
CA CYS A 83 10.75 -26.28 -7.54
C CYS A 83 10.82 -26.64 -9.03
N PRO A 84 10.90 -27.92 -9.40
CA PRO A 84 10.78 -28.29 -10.81
C PRO A 84 9.37 -27.95 -11.31
N PRO A 85 9.22 -27.53 -12.58
CA PRO A 85 7.91 -27.27 -13.16
C PRO A 85 7.03 -28.54 -13.05
N PRO A 86 5.72 -28.40 -12.81
CA PRO A 86 4.83 -29.54 -12.73
C PRO A 86 4.86 -30.34 -14.06
N PRO A 87 4.60 -31.67 -14.02
CA PRO A 87 4.49 -32.48 -15.22
C PRO A 87 3.48 -31.88 -16.22
N PRO A 88 3.63 -32.09 -17.53
CA PRO A 88 2.75 -31.52 -18.55
C PRO A 88 1.26 -31.83 -18.35
N GLU A 89 0.94 -32.91 -17.63
CA GLU A 89 -0.41 -33.36 -17.33
C GLU A 89 -1.06 -32.60 -16.16
N GLN A 90 -0.30 -31.83 -15.38
CA GLN A 90 -0.76 -30.98 -14.28
C GLN A 90 -0.87 -29.50 -14.71
N TYR A 91 -1.76 -29.23 -15.69
CA TYR A 91 -2.07 -27.87 -16.15
C TYR A 91 -2.62 -26.93 -15.05
N HIS A 92 -3.06 -27.47 -13.91
CA HIS A 92 -3.52 -26.69 -12.75
C HIS A 92 -2.41 -26.22 -11.81
N GLY A 93 -1.15 -26.64 -12.04
CA GLY A 93 0.02 -26.19 -11.27
C GLY A 93 0.72 -24.97 -11.86
N GLY A 94 0.26 -24.42 -13.00
CA GLY A 94 0.90 -23.28 -13.66
C GLY A 94 0.94 -22.03 -12.79
N ASP A 95 -0.07 -21.82 -11.93
CA ASP A 95 -0.15 -20.69 -10.98
C ASP A 95 0.61 -20.96 -9.66
N THR A 96 1.41 -22.02 -9.61
CA THR A 96 2.25 -22.34 -8.43
C THR A 96 3.74 -22.20 -8.70
N PHE A 97 4.13 -22.04 -9.96
CA PHE A 97 5.51 -22.02 -10.37
C PHE A 97 5.90 -20.63 -10.88
N ASN A 98 6.90 -20.02 -10.24
CA ASN A 98 7.57 -18.81 -10.71
C ASN A 98 6.70 -17.54 -10.84
N ASN A 99 5.58 -17.46 -10.11
CA ASN A 99 4.71 -16.28 -10.06
C ASN A 99 4.92 -15.43 -8.81
N THR A 100 6.07 -15.55 -8.13
CA THR A 100 6.41 -14.70 -6.98
C THR A 100 6.70 -13.28 -7.49
N TYR A 101 5.98 -12.30 -6.97
CA TYR A 101 6.19 -10.90 -7.33
C TYR A 101 6.05 -9.96 -6.13
N HIS A 102 6.67 -8.80 -6.28
CA HIS A 102 6.63 -7.74 -5.32
C HIS A 102 6.36 -6.42 -6.02
N CYS A 103 5.45 -5.62 -5.45
CA CYS A 103 5.08 -4.34 -6.01
C CYS A 103 5.16 -3.20 -4.99
N VAL A 104 5.53 -2.02 -5.47
CA VAL A 104 5.30 -0.76 -4.77
C VAL A 104 3.97 -0.21 -5.23
N ARG A 105 3.03 -0.02 -4.29
CA ARG A 105 1.79 0.70 -4.53
C ARG A 105 1.94 2.12 -4.00
N THR A 106 1.83 3.12 -4.89
CA THR A 106 1.95 4.53 -4.53
C THR A 106 0.61 5.23 -4.66
N LEU A 107 0.18 5.87 -3.58
CA LEU A 107 -1.04 6.66 -3.46
C LEU A 107 -0.69 8.01 -2.85
N MET A 108 -0.59 9.04 -3.68
CA MET A 108 -0.43 10.42 -3.29
C MET A 108 -1.64 11.20 -3.76
N GLN A 109 -2.42 11.73 -2.81
CA GLN A 109 -3.56 12.59 -3.08
C GLN A 109 -3.29 13.96 -2.47
N ASP A 110 -3.14 15.00 -3.30
CA ASP A 110 -3.05 16.37 -2.79
C ASP A 110 -4.43 16.85 -2.34
N SER A 111 -4.49 17.35 -1.11
CA SER A 111 -5.73 17.67 -0.37
C SER A 111 -6.53 18.85 -0.96
N ILE A 112 -6.09 19.42 -2.07
CA ILE A 112 -6.57 20.70 -2.62
C ILE A 112 -7.74 20.52 -3.61
N THR A 113 -7.96 19.31 -4.16
CA THR A 113 -8.93 19.08 -5.26
C THR A 113 -10.33 18.62 -4.82
N GLN A 114 -10.63 18.62 -3.53
CA GLN A 114 -11.89 18.09 -2.99
C GLN A 114 -13.02 19.14 -2.93
N SER A 115 -13.12 20.05 -3.91
CA SER A 115 -14.36 20.82 -4.08
C SER A 115 -15.46 19.88 -4.58
N ALA A 116 -16.69 20.08 -4.09
CA ALA A 116 -17.81 19.14 -4.06
C ALA A 116 -18.39 18.67 -5.42
N LEU A 117 -17.64 18.82 -6.50
CA LEU A 117 -17.84 18.11 -7.75
C LEU A 117 -16.48 17.55 -8.13
N PRO A 118 -16.25 16.22 -8.01
CA PRO A 118 -15.06 15.65 -8.62
C PRO A 118 -15.19 15.94 -10.11
N SER A 119 -14.44 16.91 -10.61
CA SER A 119 -14.12 16.92 -12.03
C SER A 119 -13.54 15.55 -12.28
N LEU A 120 -14.13 14.81 -13.23
CA LEU A 120 -13.79 13.43 -13.58
C LEU A 120 -12.29 13.17 -13.82
N PHE A 121 -11.47 14.23 -13.85
CA PHE A 121 -10.02 14.21 -13.99
C PHE A 121 -9.40 15.35 -13.16
N PRO A 122 -8.93 15.13 -11.91
CA PRO A 122 -7.97 16.05 -11.31
C PRO A 122 -6.72 16.11 -12.22
N PRO A 123 -6.01 17.25 -12.32
CA PRO A 123 -4.81 17.32 -13.15
C PRO A 123 -3.79 16.27 -12.67
N SER A 124 -3.42 15.36 -13.57
CA SER A 124 -2.55 14.18 -13.35
C SER A 124 -1.21 14.50 -12.68
N HIS A 125 -0.71 15.72 -12.82
CA HIS A 125 0.55 16.17 -12.21
C HIS A 125 0.51 16.36 -10.68
N LEU A 126 -0.66 16.30 -10.03
CA LEU A 126 -0.80 16.53 -8.58
C LEU A 126 -1.15 15.27 -7.77
N GLN A 127 -1.26 14.10 -8.42
CA GLN A 127 -1.72 12.87 -7.79
C GLN A 127 -0.95 11.66 -8.32
N GLU A 128 -0.01 11.13 -7.54
CA GLU A 128 0.65 9.87 -7.88
C GLU A 128 -0.28 8.71 -7.53
N ASN A 129 -0.64 7.90 -8.53
CA ASN A 129 -1.51 6.76 -8.32
C ASN A 129 -1.01 5.61 -9.18
N SER A 130 0.08 4.98 -8.76
CA SER A 130 0.75 3.96 -9.57
C SER A 130 0.94 2.65 -8.83
N ILE A 131 1.17 1.59 -9.60
CA ILE A 131 1.69 0.31 -9.13
C ILE A 131 2.88 -0.07 -10.01
N TYR A 132 3.98 -0.49 -9.38
CA TYR A 132 5.20 -0.95 -10.04
C TYR A 132 5.58 -2.31 -9.48
N CYS A 133 5.71 -3.33 -10.32
CA CYS A 133 5.94 -4.71 -9.91
C CYS A 133 7.19 -5.30 -10.57
N ARG A 134 7.88 -6.16 -9.82
CA ARG A 134 8.90 -7.08 -10.34
C ARG A 134 8.60 -8.50 -9.93
N PHE A 135 8.83 -9.42 -10.86
CA PHE A 135 8.78 -10.85 -10.62
C PHE A 135 10.17 -11.33 -10.20
N ASP A 136 10.20 -12.27 -9.26
CA ASP A 136 11.42 -12.96 -8.85
C ASP A 136 11.63 -14.20 -9.75
N ASP A 137 11.74 -13.96 -11.06
CA ASP A 137 11.92 -14.96 -12.11
C ASP A 137 13.22 -14.73 -12.92
N ASP A 138 13.45 -15.56 -13.94
CA ASP A 138 14.56 -15.43 -14.90
C ASP A 138 14.19 -14.61 -16.15
N GLU A 139 12.94 -14.17 -16.27
CA GLU A 139 12.45 -13.37 -17.39
C GLU A 139 12.71 -11.86 -17.19
N SER A 140 13.01 -11.45 -15.94
CA SER A 140 13.19 -10.05 -15.57
C SER A 140 11.99 -9.19 -15.94
N PHE A 141 10.79 -9.76 -15.83
CA PHE A 141 9.56 -9.08 -16.20
C PHE A 141 9.23 -7.96 -15.21
N VAL A 142 8.83 -6.81 -15.77
CA VAL A 142 8.53 -5.59 -15.00
C VAL A 142 7.21 -5.03 -15.48
N GLU A 143 6.37 -4.65 -14.53
CA GLU A 143 5.10 -3.99 -14.80
C GLU A 143 5.04 -2.63 -14.15
N TYR A 144 4.46 -1.67 -14.87
CA TYR A 144 4.13 -0.37 -14.35
C TYR A 144 2.78 0.08 -14.89
N TYR A 145 1.89 0.51 -14.00
CA TYR A 145 0.61 1.09 -14.37
C TYR A 145 0.40 2.41 -13.61
N ASP A 146 0.01 3.46 -14.35
CA ASP A 146 -0.53 4.70 -13.78
C ASP A 146 -2.06 4.59 -13.78
N LEU A 147 -2.64 4.37 -12.60
CA LEU A 147 -4.08 4.14 -12.42
C LEU A 147 -4.91 5.42 -12.60
N ASN A 148 -4.30 6.59 -12.79
CA ASN A 148 -5.03 7.77 -13.24
C ASN A 148 -5.33 7.72 -14.75
N ILE A 149 -4.49 7.02 -15.52
CA ILE A 149 -4.59 6.91 -16.99
C ILE A 149 -5.18 5.56 -17.37
N ASP A 150 -4.75 4.49 -16.70
CA ASP A 150 -5.19 3.12 -16.89
C ASP A 150 -5.75 2.52 -15.58
N PRO A 151 -6.99 2.90 -15.18
CA PRO A 151 -7.61 2.42 -13.95
C PRO A 151 -7.80 0.90 -13.90
N TRP A 152 -7.82 0.26 -15.06
CA TRP A 152 -8.08 -1.17 -15.22
C TRP A 152 -6.81 -1.99 -15.40
N GLN A 153 -5.63 -1.34 -15.45
CA GLN A 153 -4.31 -1.98 -15.52
C GLN A 153 -4.21 -2.93 -16.72
N LEU A 154 -4.67 -2.48 -17.89
CA LEU A 154 -4.70 -3.25 -19.12
C LEU A 154 -3.46 -3.03 -19.99
N GLU A 155 -2.77 -1.90 -19.85
CA GLU A 155 -1.63 -1.52 -20.68
C GLU A 155 -0.39 -1.26 -19.81
N ASN A 156 0.55 -2.20 -19.82
CA ASN A 156 1.82 -2.05 -19.11
C ASN A 156 2.62 -0.89 -19.70
N ALA A 157 2.77 0.19 -18.92
CA ALA A 157 3.40 1.43 -19.31
C ALA A 157 4.89 1.51 -18.91
N VAL A 158 5.54 0.40 -18.56
CA VAL A 158 6.96 0.41 -18.11
C VAL A 158 7.91 1.08 -19.11
N TYR A 159 7.67 0.92 -20.41
CA TYR A 159 8.51 1.51 -21.47
C TYR A 159 8.36 3.03 -21.59
N SER A 160 7.36 3.63 -20.93
CA SER A 160 7.19 5.09 -20.86
C SER A 160 8.05 5.73 -19.77
N LEU A 161 8.58 4.94 -18.83
CA LEU A 161 9.41 5.43 -17.75
C LEU A 161 10.81 5.79 -18.24
N THR A 162 11.36 6.86 -17.71
CA THR A 162 12.79 7.13 -17.83
C THR A 162 13.61 6.12 -16.99
N PRO A 163 14.87 5.83 -17.36
CA PRO A 163 15.73 4.96 -16.56
C PRO A 163 15.87 5.40 -15.10
N LYS A 164 15.81 6.72 -14.86
CA LYS A 164 15.87 7.29 -13.51
C LYS A 164 14.61 7.01 -12.69
N GLU A 165 13.44 7.11 -13.31
CA GLU A 165 12.16 6.81 -12.63
C GLU A 165 12.05 5.33 -12.30
N GLN A 166 12.41 4.46 -13.24
CA GLN A 166 12.42 3.01 -13.01
C GLN A 166 13.42 2.64 -11.89
N ALA A 167 14.63 3.18 -11.92
CA ALA A 167 15.63 2.95 -10.86
C ALA A 167 15.14 3.43 -9.48
N ALA A 168 14.45 4.58 -9.40
CA ALA A 168 13.89 5.06 -8.15
C ALA A 168 12.80 4.14 -7.59
N MET A 169 12.02 3.48 -8.45
CA MET A 169 11.04 2.48 -8.05
C MET A 169 11.68 1.16 -7.65
N ASP A 170 12.77 0.76 -8.31
CA ASP A 170 13.59 -0.39 -7.91
C ASP A 170 14.20 -0.23 -6.53
N ASP A 171 14.81 0.93 -6.28
CA ASP A 171 15.37 1.28 -4.99
C ASP A 171 14.28 1.23 -3.91
N ARG A 172 13.12 1.82 -4.18
CA ARG A 172 12.00 1.83 -3.22
C ARG A 172 11.43 0.44 -2.97
N LEU A 173 11.30 -0.39 -4.01
CA LEU A 173 10.88 -1.78 -3.88
C LEU A 173 11.86 -2.56 -3.01
N SER A 174 13.16 -2.37 -3.24
CA SER A 174 14.24 -2.99 -2.47
C SER A 174 14.20 -2.59 -1.00
N GLU A 175 14.02 -1.30 -0.69
CA GLU A 175 13.83 -0.79 0.67
C GLU A 175 12.66 -1.47 1.38
N LEU A 176 11.50 -1.51 0.72
CA LEU A 176 10.26 -2.08 1.27
C LEU A 176 10.35 -3.60 1.48
N ARG A 177 11.07 -4.32 0.61
CA ARG A 177 11.30 -5.77 0.77
C ARG A 177 12.21 -6.09 1.96
N GLN A 178 13.18 -5.22 2.24
CA GLN A 178 14.22 -5.46 3.25
C GLN A 178 13.87 -4.92 4.64
N CYS A 179 12.99 -3.92 4.74
CA CYS A 179 12.63 -3.33 6.02
C CYS A 179 11.98 -4.38 6.95
N ARG A 180 12.14 -4.18 8.26
CA ARG A 180 11.48 -4.96 9.32
C ARG A 180 11.13 -4.06 10.50
N GLY A 181 9.97 -4.30 11.11
CA GLY A 181 9.45 -3.58 12.26
C GLY A 181 9.44 -2.07 12.03
N GLU A 182 10.02 -1.33 12.98
CA GLU A 182 10.09 0.14 12.94
C GLU A 182 10.71 0.72 11.68
N SER A 183 11.69 0.05 11.08
CA SER A 183 12.32 0.53 9.85
C SER A 183 11.33 0.60 8.68
N CYS A 184 10.27 -0.24 8.66
CA CYS A 184 9.23 -0.17 7.63
C CYS A 184 8.31 1.05 7.75
N ARG A 185 8.29 1.71 8.93
CA ARG A 185 7.43 2.87 9.18
C ARG A 185 8.07 4.19 8.73
N GLN A 186 9.35 4.15 8.34
CA GLN A 186 10.13 5.29 7.87
C GLN A 186 9.98 5.39 6.34
N GLY A 187 8.83 5.91 5.89
CA GLY A 187 8.52 6.06 4.45
C GLY A 187 8.52 7.52 3.96
N ARG A 188 8.23 7.73 2.68
CA ARG A 188 7.89 9.07 2.16
C ARG A 188 6.61 9.54 2.85
N ILE A 189 6.71 10.60 3.65
CA ILE A 189 5.61 11.13 4.47
C ILE A 189 4.89 12.31 3.76
N TYR A 190 3.57 12.45 3.95
CA TYR A 190 2.79 13.64 3.56
C TYR A 190 1.77 14.05 4.65
N LYS A 191 1.54 15.36 4.82
CA LYS A 191 0.54 15.92 5.75
C LYS A 191 -0.86 15.85 5.15
N THR A 192 -1.75 15.10 5.79
CA THR A 192 -3.15 14.99 5.36
C THR A 192 -3.92 16.29 5.69
N LYS A 193 -5.12 16.54 5.14
CA LYS A 193 -6.06 17.60 5.59
C LYS A 193 -7.47 17.03 5.70
N SER A 194 -8.22 17.40 6.74
CA SER A 194 -9.61 16.98 6.95
C SER A 194 -10.55 17.47 5.86
N VAL A 195 -11.51 16.64 5.47
CA VAL A 195 -12.73 17.08 4.78
C VAL A 195 -13.94 16.65 5.60
N GLU A 196 -14.74 17.63 6.03
CA GLU A 196 -16.02 17.43 6.72
C GLU A 196 -17.12 17.18 5.68
N LEU A 197 -17.91 16.12 5.88
CA LEU A 197 -19.06 15.83 5.02
C LEU A 197 -20.20 16.80 5.33
N PRO A 198 -20.88 17.38 4.32
CA PRO A 198 -22.01 18.27 4.54
C PRO A 198 -23.21 17.50 5.12
N GLU A 199 -23.87 18.10 6.11
CA GLU A 199 -24.99 17.54 6.92
C GLU A 199 -26.26 17.12 6.14
N SER A 200 -26.22 17.10 4.81
CA SER A 200 -27.39 16.81 3.95
C SER A 200 -27.59 15.33 3.57
N MET A 201 -26.81 14.40 4.14
CA MET A 201 -26.93 12.95 3.87
C MET A 201 -26.99 12.08 5.14
N ALA A 202 -27.48 12.63 6.26
CA ALA A 202 -27.81 11.89 7.48
C ALA A 202 -29.33 11.68 7.61
#